data_AF-A0A1C4V6C2-F1
#
_entry.id   AF-A0A1C4V6C2-F1
#
_cell.length_a   1.000
_cell.length_b   1.000
_cell.length_c   1.000
_cell.angle_alpha   90.00
_cell.angle_beta   90.00
_cell.angle_gamma   90.00
#
_symmetry.space_group_name_H-M   'P 1'
#
loop_
_entity.id
_entity.type
_entity.pdbx_description
1 polymer ?
#
loop_
_entity_poly.entity_id
_entity_poly.type
_entity_poly.pdbx_seq_one_letter_code
_entity_poly.pdbx_strand_id
1 'polypeptide(L)'
;MRHLWSFLAGLVVVPITWVLVTLGQDGSSRTVDRWVEIGTFNTANLIEPAVYLGVGGVLLGLLGTLRVSPLGPLVAGLLLVTPYVGMFVAPFEVRDAIPHGWKVFGDPLPLRLPVENGTLFLIGLLLLMAAFSRQRWQQWPRPVTEPAMAAAPTGGPRSDDFTLTDWPPAEPAERDTTPPTLGYPADPTPTDPLPRRVGGESPWSAPPRGQPRPEDTTEIR
;
A
#
# COMPACT_ATOMS: atom_id res chain seq x y z
N MET A 1 -21.60 -10.27 -4.60
CA MET A 1 -20.85 -11.12 -5.57
C MET A 1 -19.33 -10.90 -5.54
N ARG A 2 -18.83 -9.65 -5.47
CA ARG A 2 -17.38 -9.33 -5.41
C ARG A 2 -16.56 -10.02 -4.29
N HIS A 3 -17.17 -10.34 -3.15
CA HIS A 3 -16.50 -11.06 -2.04
C HIS A 3 -16.36 -12.57 -2.27
N LEU A 4 -17.22 -13.16 -3.12
CA LEU A 4 -17.16 -14.58 -3.45
C LEU A 4 -15.95 -14.88 -4.34
N TRP A 5 -15.63 -13.95 -5.26
CA TRP A 5 -14.46 -14.04 -6.13
C TRP A 5 -13.15 -13.97 -5.35
N SER A 6 -13.05 -13.11 -4.34
CA SER A 6 -11.86 -13.07 -3.48
C SER A 6 -11.71 -14.30 -2.60
N PHE A 7 -12.82 -14.85 -2.11
CA PHE A 7 -12.81 -16.11 -1.37
C PHE A 7 -12.29 -17.26 -2.24
N LEU A 8 -12.87 -17.41 -3.44
CA LEU A 8 -12.49 -18.44 -4.40
C LEU A 8 -11.04 -18.26 -4.85
N ALA A 9 -10.59 -17.02 -5.08
CA ALA A 9 -9.20 -16.73 -5.36
C ALA A 9 -8.27 -17.19 -4.24
N GLY A 10 -8.59 -16.89 -2.98
CA GLY A 10 -7.81 -17.39 -1.83
C GLY A 10 -7.78 -18.91 -1.77
N LEU A 11 -8.93 -19.56 -1.95
CA LEU A 11 -9.07 -21.01 -1.92
C LEU A 11 -8.24 -21.71 -3.01
N VAL A 12 -8.17 -21.14 -4.21
CA VAL A 12 -7.40 -21.68 -5.35
C VAL A 12 -5.92 -21.33 -5.26
N VAL A 13 -5.58 -20.13 -4.80
CA VAL A 13 -4.18 -19.66 -4.71
C VAL A 13 -3.40 -20.42 -3.65
N VAL A 14 -4.03 -20.85 -2.56
CA VAL A 14 -3.36 -21.62 -1.49
C VAL A 14 -2.69 -22.90 -1.99
N PRO A 15 -3.40 -23.87 -2.60
CA PRO A 15 -2.78 -25.12 -3.04
C PRO A 15 -1.73 -24.87 -4.12
N ILE A 16 -1.97 -23.92 -5.03
CA ILE A 16 -0.99 -23.54 -6.06
C ILE A 16 0.30 -23.00 -5.42
N THR A 17 0.16 -22.09 -4.46
CA THR A 17 1.29 -21.49 -3.75
C THR A 17 2.05 -22.53 -2.96
N TRP A 18 1.34 -23.44 -2.28
CA TRP A 18 1.98 -24.53 -1.53
C TRP A 18 2.84 -25.38 -2.47
N VAL A 19 2.32 -25.79 -3.63
CA VAL A 19 3.09 -26.54 -4.63
C VAL A 19 4.30 -25.75 -5.12
N LEU A 20 4.13 -24.47 -5.50
CA LEU A 20 5.20 -23.62 -6.00
C LEU A 20 6.31 -23.41 -4.95
N VAL A 21 5.94 -23.17 -3.70
CA VAL A 21 6.89 -23.05 -2.59
C VAL A 21 7.62 -24.37 -2.38
N THR A 22 6.92 -25.50 -2.44
CA THR A 22 7.54 -26.84 -2.30
C THR A 22 8.59 -27.06 -3.39
N LEU A 23 8.24 -26.83 -4.66
CA LEU A 23 9.15 -27.01 -5.79
C LEU A 23 10.34 -26.06 -5.72
N GLY A 24 10.10 -24.80 -5.36
CA GLY A 24 11.15 -23.80 -5.20
C GLY A 24 12.13 -24.14 -4.08
N GLN A 25 11.62 -24.59 -2.93
CA GLN A 25 12.46 -24.96 -1.78
C GLN A 25 13.23 -26.26 -2.04
N ASP A 26 12.56 -27.32 -2.50
CA ASP A 26 13.19 -28.61 -2.80
C ASP A 26 14.25 -28.47 -3.90
N GLY A 27 13.93 -27.76 -4.99
CA GLY A 27 14.86 -27.52 -6.09
C GLY A 27 16.08 -26.70 -5.66
N SER A 28 15.89 -25.71 -4.78
CA SER A 28 17.00 -24.92 -4.22
C SER A 28 17.91 -25.79 -3.35
N SER A 29 17.34 -26.54 -2.41
CA SER A 29 18.10 -27.43 -1.51
C SER A 29 18.88 -28.48 -2.30
N ARG A 30 18.23 -29.19 -3.22
CA ARG A 30 18.87 -30.21 -4.06
C ARG A 30 20.01 -29.65 -4.91
N THR A 31 19.87 -28.42 -5.40
CA THR A 31 20.91 -27.74 -6.17
C THR A 31 22.13 -27.41 -5.32
N VAL A 32 21.90 -26.87 -4.12
CA VAL A 32 22.97 -26.53 -3.18
C VAL A 32 23.68 -27.80 -2.68
N ASP A 33 22.93 -28.83 -2.30
CA ASP A 33 23.48 -30.12 -1.85
C ASP A 33 24.38 -30.74 -2.93
N ARG A 34 23.94 -30.70 -4.20
CA ARG A 34 24.74 -31.16 -5.34
C ARG A 34 26.04 -30.37 -5.51
N TRP A 35 26.02 -29.05 -5.31
CA TRP A 35 27.24 -28.24 -5.41
C TRP A 35 28.25 -28.59 -4.32
N VAL A 36 27.75 -28.85 -3.11
CA VAL A 36 28.59 -29.30 -1.99
C VAL A 36 29.17 -30.69 -2.28
N GLU A 37 28.37 -31.60 -2.82
CA GLU A 37 28.78 -32.96 -3.16
C GLU A 37 29.86 -32.99 -4.26
N ILE A 38 29.68 -32.23 -5.33
CA ILE A 38 30.57 -32.25 -6.52
C ILE A 38 31.73 -31.25 -6.38
N GLY A 39 31.63 -30.29 -5.45
CA GLY A 39 32.63 -29.23 -5.25
C GLY A 39 32.63 -28.15 -6.35
N THR A 40 31.56 -28.08 -7.14
CA THR A 40 31.41 -27.11 -8.25
C THR A 40 30.07 -26.41 -8.19
N PHE A 41 30.03 -25.11 -8.49
CA PHE A 41 28.79 -24.34 -8.52
C PHE A 41 28.37 -23.99 -9.95
N ASN A 42 27.06 -24.04 -10.22
CA ASN A 42 26.46 -23.49 -11.44
C ASN A 42 25.14 -22.81 -11.09
N THR A 43 25.17 -21.49 -10.94
CA THR A 43 24.03 -20.65 -10.54
C THR A 43 22.85 -20.75 -11.50
N ALA A 44 23.04 -21.15 -12.76
CA ALA A 44 21.94 -21.36 -13.70
C ALA A 44 20.93 -22.39 -13.18
N ASN A 45 21.40 -23.37 -12.39
CA ASN A 45 20.54 -24.38 -11.77
C ASN A 45 19.58 -23.81 -10.72
N LEU A 46 19.84 -22.60 -10.19
CA LEU A 46 18.93 -21.90 -9.27
C LEU A 46 17.82 -21.12 -9.99
N ILE A 47 17.91 -20.94 -11.31
CA ILE A 47 16.89 -20.18 -12.05
C ILE A 47 15.54 -20.88 -11.97
N GLU A 48 15.51 -22.21 -12.18
CA GLU A 48 14.28 -23.00 -12.10
C GLU A 48 13.56 -22.86 -10.74
N PRO A 49 14.19 -23.15 -9.58
CA PRO A 49 13.53 -22.96 -8.29
C PRO A 49 13.19 -21.49 -8.01
N ALA A 50 14.00 -20.53 -8.46
CA ALA A 50 13.70 -19.11 -8.31
C ALA A 50 12.45 -18.69 -9.09
N VAL A 51 12.18 -19.27 -10.26
CA VAL A 51 10.95 -18.99 -11.01
C VAL A 51 9.73 -19.47 -10.25
N TYR A 52 9.76 -20.68 -9.66
CA TYR A 52 8.63 -21.17 -8.85
C TYR A 52 8.35 -20.27 -7.64
N LEU A 53 9.39 -19.86 -6.92
CA LEU A 53 9.26 -18.92 -5.79
C LEU A 53 8.80 -17.54 -6.24
N GLY A 54 9.30 -17.04 -7.37
CA GLY A 54 8.93 -15.76 -7.95
C GLY A 54 7.45 -15.71 -8.32
N VAL A 55 6.96 -16.73 -9.03
CA VAL A 55 5.54 -16.86 -9.39
C VAL A 55 4.68 -17.00 -8.12
N GLY A 56 5.09 -17.82 -7.15
CA GLY A 56 4.39 -17.96 -5.87
C GLY A 56 4.31 -16.64 -5.11
N GLY A 57 5.41 -15.90 -5.04
CA GLY A 57 5.49 -14.58 -4.42
C GLY A 57 4.60 -13.54 -5.11
N VAL A 58 4.53 -13.56 -6.45
CA VAL A 58 3.62 -12.69 -7.21
C VAL A 58 2.17 -13.03 -6.90
N LEU A 59 1.78 -14.31 -6.89
CA LEU A 59 0.41 -14.72 -6.56
C LEU A 59 0.02 -14.29 -5.13
N LEU A 60 0.91 -14.51 -4.17
CA LEU A 60 0.72 -14.08 -2.78
C LEU A 60 0.65 -12.56 -2.64
N GLY A 61 1.51 -11.83 -3.35
CA GLY A 61 1.55 -10.38 -3.37
C GLY A 61 0.28 -9.78 -3.97
N LEU A 62 -0.19 -10.33 -5.09
CA LEU A 62 -1.48 -9.97 -5.70
C LEU A 62 -2.62 -10.23 -4.71
N LEU A 63 -2.64 -11.41 -4.07
CA LEU A 63 -3.65 -11.75 -3.08
C LEU A 63 -3.67 -10.74 -1.92
N GLY A 64 -2.51 -10.44 -1.33
CA GLY A 64 -2.40 -9.48 -0.22
C GLY A 64 -2.76 -8.04 -0.59
N THR A 65 -2.39 -7.60 -1.79
CA THR A 65 -2.58 -6.20 -2.26
C THR A 65 -3.99 -5.88 -2.76
N LEU A 66 -4.80 -6.88 -3.11
CA LEU A 66 -6.18 -6.72 -3.59
C LEU A 66 -7.10 -6.05 -2.54
N ARG A 67 -7.14 -4.71 -2.51
CA ARG A 67 -7.87 -3.89 -1.52
C ARG A 67 -9.38 -4.12 -1.48
N VAL A 68 -9.95 -4.74 -2.51
CA VAL A 68 -11.41 -4.86 -2.71
C VAL A 68 -12.07 -5.80 -1.69
N SER A 69 -11.36 -6.81 -1.16
CA SER A 69 -11.89 -7.66 -0.08
C SER A 69 -10.79 -8.38 0.71
N PRO A 70 -10.77 -8.28 2.07
CA PRO A 70 -9.78 -8.95 2.91
C PRO A 70 -10.05 -10.47 3.08
N LEU A 71 -11.17 -10.99 2.57
CA LEU A 71 -11.55 -12.39 2.78
C LEU A 71 -10.56 -13.37 2.15
N GLY A 72 -10.03 -13.05 0.96
CA GLY A 72 -9.06 -13.90 0.26
C GLY A 72 -7.76 -14.10 1.05
N PRO A 73 -7.06 -13.02 1.44
CA PRO A 73 -5.89 -13.10 2.31
C PRO A 73 -6.14 -13.76 3.66
N LEU A 74 -7.30 -13.51 4.29
CA LEU A 74 -7.65 -14.15 5.56
C LEU A 74 -7.79 -15.66 5.43
N VAL A 75 -8.59 -16.11 4.45
CA VAL A 75 -8.81 -17.53 4.20
C VAL A 75 -7.50 -18.21 3.80
N ALA A 76 -6.72 -17.57 2.93
CA ALA A 76 -5.44 -18.12 2.52
C ALA A 76 -4.44 -18.18 3.68
N GLY A 77 -4.36 -17.12 4.49
CA GLY A 77 -3.52 -17.09 5.68
C GLY A 77 -3.89 -18.17 6.68
N LEU A 78 -5.20 -18.34 6.96
CA LEU A 78 -5.70 -19.42 7.82
C LEU A 78 -5.33 -20.80 7.27
N LEU A 79 -5.64 -21.07 5.99
CA LEU A 79 -5.37 -22.37 5.37
C LEU A 79 -3.87 -22.72 5.35
N LEU A 80 -2.97 -21.74 5.26
CA LEU A 80 -1.53 -21.95 5.30
C LEU A 80 -0.98 -22.13 6.71
N VAL A 81 -1.58 -21.50 7.72
CA VAL A 81 -1.21 -21.63 9.14
C VAL A 81 -1.71 -22.95 9.74
N THR A 82 -2.92 -23.39 9.36
CA THR A 82 -3.60 -24.55 9.96
C THR A 82 -2.76 -25.84 9.98
N PRO A 83 -2.09 -26.27 8.89
CA PRO A 83 -1.28 -27.49 8.92
C PRO A 83 -0.16 -27.42 9.97
N TYR A 84 0.51 -26.27 10.08
CA TYR A 84 1.59 -26.12 11.05
C TYR A 84 1.08 -26.10 12.49
N VAL A 85 0.00 -25.35 12.76
CA VAL A 85 -0.62 -25.31 14.09
C VAL A 85 -1.20 -26.68 14.48
N GLY A 86 -1.77 -27.39 13.52
CA GLY A 86 -2.29 -28.74 13.72
C GLY A 86 -1.21 -29.72 14.17
N MET A 87 0.05 -29.54 13.75
CA MET A 87 1.15 -30.38 14.21
C MET A 87 1.42 -30.28 15.73
N PHE A 88 0.98 -29.20 16.40
CA PHE A 88 1.08 -29.09 17.86
C PHE A 88 0.00 -29.89 18.61
N VAL A 89 -1.12 -30.19 17.95
CA VAL A 89 -2.26 -30.90 18.55
C VAL A 89 -2.22 -32.38 18.18
N ALA A 90 -2.05 -32.68 16.90
CA ALA A 90 -2.07 -34.04 16.34
C ALA A 90 -1.00 -34.18 15.23
N PRO A 91 0.31 -34.25 15.60
CA PRO A 91 1.41 -34.23 14.64
C PRO A 91 1.34 -35.33 13.58
N PHE A 92 1.03 -36.57 13.99
CA PHE A 92 0.98 -37.71 13.07
C PHE A 92 -0.24 -37.67 12.16
N GLU A 93 -1.42 -37.33 12.68
CA GLU A 93 -2.64 -37.23 11.87
C GLU A 93 -2.52 -36.16 10.78
N VAL A 94 -1.99 -34.98 11.12
CA VAL A 94 -1.78 -33.91 10.16
C VAL A 94 -0.74 -34.29 9.13
N ARG A 95 0.35 -34.94 9.57
CA ARG A 95 1.40 -35.40 8.68
C ARG A 95 0.87 -36.44 7.69
N ASP A 96 0.04 -37.38 8.15
CA ASP A 96 -0.52 -38.45 7.33
C ASP A 96 -1.63 -37.97 6.40
N ALA A 97 -2.35 -36.91 6.77
CA ALA A 97 -3.31 -36.23 5.91
C ALA A 97 -2.65 -35.54 4.70
N ILE A 98 -1.36 -35.16 4.79
CA ILE A 98 -0.63 -34.57 3.67
C ILE A 98 -0.20 -35.69 2.70
N PRO A 99 -0.65 -35.65 1.43
CA PRO A 99 -0.26 -36.62 0.42
C PRO A 99 1.26 -36.73 0.33
N HIS A 100 1.75 -37.97 0.31
CA HIS A 100 3.16 -38.29 0.18
C HIS A 100 3.38 -39.04 -1.14
N GLY A 101 4.56 -38.87 -1.73
CA GLY A 101 4.94 -39.58 -2.96
C GLY A 101 4.36 -39.04 -4.27
N TRP A 102 3.70 -37.88 -4.24
CA TRP A 102 3.27 -37.21 -5.47
C TRP A 102 4.49 -36.77 -6.28
N LYS A 103 4.35 -36.78 -7.61
CA LYS A 103 5.37 -36.33 -8.54
C LYS A 103 4.83 -35.25 -9.44
N VAL A 104 5.64 -34.24 -9.73
CA VAL A 104 5.35 -33.17 -10.69
C VAL A 104 6.50 -33.15 -11.67
N PHE A 105 6.21 -33.27 -12.97
CA PHE A 105 7.23 -33.38 -14.03
C PHE A 105 8.26 -34.51 -13.84
N GLY A 106 7.89 -35.57 -13.11
CA GLY A 106 8.77 -36.71 -12.81
C GLY A 106 9.59 -36.54 -11.53
N ASP A 107 9.67 -35.33 -10.98
CA ASP A 107 10.33 -35.04 -9.71
C ASP A 107 9.42 -35.30 -8.51
N PRO A 108 9.96 -35.80 -7.38
CA PRO A 108 9.20 -35.94 -6.16
C PRO A 108 8.73 -34.56 -5.68
N LEU A 109 7.48 -34.47 -5.25
CA LEU A 109 6.87 -33.27 -4.67
C LEU A 109 6.72 -33.47 -3.16
N PRO A 110 7.74 -33.13 -2.35
CA PRO A 110 7.69 -33.29 -0.90
C PRO A 110 6.83 -32.20 -0.26
N LEU A 111 5.50 -32.26 -0.41
CA LEU A 111 4.54 -31.28 0.13
C LEU A 111 4.65 -31.04 1.64
N ARG A 112 5.25 -31.99 2.37
CA ARG A 112 5.51 -31.88 3.81
C ARG A 112 6.62 -30.88 4.14
N LEU A 113 7.57 -30.67 3.22
CA LEU A 113 8.78 -29.89 3.47
C LEU A 113 8.50 -28.42 3.87
N PRO A 114 7.60 -27.67 3.19
CA PRO A 114 7.25 -26.31 3.62
C PRO A 114 6.48 -26.25 4.95
N VAL A 115 5.79 -27.33 5.32
CA VAL A 115 5.10 -27.43 6.61
C VAL A 115 6.11 -27.73 7.71
N GLU A 116 6.97 -28.73 7.53
CA GLU A 116 7.99 -29.14 8.51
C GLU A 116 9.00 -28.01 8.79
N ASN A 117 9.38 -27.24 7.76
CA ASN A 117 10.28 -26.09 7.91
C ASN A 117 9.58 -24.80 8.39
N GLY A 118 8.25 -24.80 8.54
CA GLY A 118 7.46 -23.65 9.01
C GLY A 118 7.31 -22.50 8.02
N THR A 119 7.69 -22.67 6.74
CA THR A 119 7.60 -21.59 5.75
C THR A 119 6.16 -21.24 5.41
N LEU A 120 5.26 -22.23 5.31
CA LEU A 120 3.84 -21.95 5.12
C LEU A 120 3.24 -21.20 6.31
N PHE A 121 3.68 -21.50 7.53
CA PHE A 121 3.25 -20.79 8.72
C PHE A 121 3.64 -19.31 8.65
N LEU A 122 4.90 -19.01 8.30
CA LEU A 122 5.37 -17.63 8.15
C LEU A 122 4.62 -16.87 7.04
N ILE A 123 4.44 -17.49 5.87
CA ILE A 123 3.69 -16.91 4.75
C ILE A 123 2.24 -16.65 5.16
N GLY A 124 1.61 -17.62 5.82
CA GLY A 124 0.24 -17.49 6.28
C GLY A 124 0.08 -16.38 7.33
N LEU A 125 1.02 -16.27 8.28
CA LEU A 125 1.04 -15.20 9.27
C LEU A 125 1.22 -13.82 8.62
N LEU A 126 2.09 -13.71 7.60
CA LEU A 126 2.28 -12.49 6.83
C LEU A 126 0.99 -12.08 6.11
N LEU A 127 0.25 -13.03 5.52
CA LEU A 127 -1.05 -12.76 4.89
C LEU A 127 -2.11 -12.31 5.90
N LEU A 128 -2.15 -12.93 7.09
CA LEU A 128 -3.03 -12.50 8.17
C LEU A 128 -2.68 -11.07 8.62
N MET A 129 -1.40 -10.79 8.84
CA MET A 129 -0.93 -9.45 9.20
C MET A 129 -1.29 -8.42 8.11
N ALA A 130 -1.14 -8.78 6.83
CA ALA A 130 -1.55 -7.94 5.71
C ALA A 130 -3.07 -7.67 5.68
N ALA A 131 -3.89 -8.65 6.06
CA ALA A 131 -5.34 -8.48 6.14
C ALA A 131 -5.79 -7.57 7.29
N PHE A 132 -5.12 -7.65 8.44
CA PHE A 132 -5.41 -6.85 9.64
C PHE A 132 -4.68 -5.49 9.68
N SER A 133 -3.78 -5.22 8.74
CA SER A 133 -3.01 -3.97 8.71
C SER A 133 -3.92 -2.74 8.61
N ARG A 134 -3.86 -1.85 9.63
CA ARG A 134 -4.64 -0.60 9.71
C ARG A 134 -4.47 0.31 8.50
N GLN A 135 -3.32 0.28 7.83
CA GLN A 135 -3.03 1.10 6.64
C GLN A 135 -3.95 0.76 5.44
N ARG A 136 -4.56 -0.42 5.45
CA ARG A 136 -5.54 -0.85 4.44
C ARG A 136 -6.92 -0.23 4.66
N TRP A 137 -7.22 0.12 5.92
CA TRP A 137 -8.50 0.67 6.38
C TRP A 137 -8.44 2.19 6.58
N GLN A 138 -7.25 2.74 6.80
CA GLN A 138 -7.05 4.19 6.80
C GLN A 138 -7.03 4.69 5.36
N GLN A 139 -8.12 5.37 5.02
CA GLN A 139 -8.44 5.90 3.71
C GLN A 139 -7.27 6.69 3.10
N TRP A 140 -7.12 6.55 1.78
CA TRP A 140 -6.48 7.60 1.01
C TRP A 140 -7.14 8.95 1.31
N PRO A 141 -6.38 10.05 1.37
CA PRO A 141 -6.96 11.39 1.38
C PRO A 141 -7.97 11.46 0.24
N ARG A 142 -9.24 11.78 0.56
CA ARG A 142 -10.24 12.04 -0.47
C ARG A 142 -9.64 13.07 -1.42
N PRO A 143 -9.60 12.83 -2.74
CA PRO A 143 -9.43 13.95 -3.65
C PRO A 143 -10.55 14.92 -3.29
N VAL A 144 -10.19 16.16 -2.94
CA VAL A 144 -11.13 17.25 -2.82
C VAL A 144 -11.87 17.27 -4.15
N THR A 145 -13.10 16.77 -4.13
CA THR A 145 -14.04 17.02 -5.21
C THR A 145 -14.26 18.52 -5.12
N GLU A 146 -13.62 19.26 -6.03
CA GLU A 146 -14.08 20.61 -6.35
C GLU A 146 -15.61 20.52 -6.49
N PRO A 147 -16.38 21.36 -5.79
CA PRO A 147 -17.82 21.27 -5.84
C PRO A 147 -18.24 21.43 -7.31
N ALA A 148 -18.68 20.32 -7.90
CA ALA A 148 -19.37 20.32 -9.17
C ALA A 148 -20.63 21.16 -8.95
N MET A 149 -20.54 22.38 -9.46
CA MET A 149 -21.61 23.35 -9.61
C MET A 149 -22.90 22.61 -9.96
N ALA A 150 -23.90 22.80 -9.10
CA ALA A 150 -25.20 22.17 -9.21
C ALA A 150 -25.74 22.28 -10.64
N ALA A 151 -26.39 21.21 -11.09
CA ALA A 151 -27.05 21.11 -12.38
C ALA A 151 -27.86 22.38 -12.71
N ALA A 152 -27.44 23.09 -13.75
CA ALA A 152 -28.27 24.11 -14.37
C ALA A 152 -29.47 23.41 -15.05
N PRO A 153 -30.71 23.86 -14.84
CA PRO A 153 -31.79 23.50 -15.73
C PRO A 153 -31.53 24.12 -17.12
N THR A 154 -31.93 23.37 -18.12
CA THR A 154 -31.93 23.63 -19.57
C THR A 154 -31.99 25.12 -19.95
N GLY A 155 -31.07 25.53 -20.82
CA GLY A 155 -30.88 26.92 -21.24
C GLY A 155 -32.10 27.58 -21.88
N GLY A 156 -32.42 28.79 -21.39
CA GLY A 156 -32.83 29.94 -22.19
C GLY A 156 -31.64 30.91 -22.33
N PRO A 157 -31.66 31.85 -23.29
CA PRO A 157 -30.48 32.62 -23.67
C PRO A 157 -29.96 33.51 -22.53
N ARG A 158 -28.64 33.50 -22.41
CA ARG A 158 -27.82 34.21 -21.44
C ARG A 158 -27.90 35.73 -21.65
N SER A 159 -28.44 36.44 -20.68
CA SER A 159 -28.25 37.89 -20.53
C SER A 159 -27.13 38.08 -19.50
N ASP A 160 -25.94 38.47 -19.96
CA ASP A 160 -24.82 38.84 -19.09
C ASP A 160 -25.04 40.28 -18.58
N ASP A 161 -25.90 40.46 -17.59
CA ASP A 161 -25.97 41.70 -16.78
C ASP A 161 -25.76 41.32 -15.31
N PHE A 162 -24.48 41.25 -14.89
CA PHE A 162 -24.12 41.14 -13.49
C PHE A 162 -24.07 42.54 -12.89
N THR A 163 -24.95 42.84 -11.93
CA THR A 163 -24.89 44.09 -11.15
C THR A 163 -24.19 43.85 -9.82
N LEU A 164 -23.52 44.89 -9.29
CA LEU A 164 -22.72 44.84 -8.06
C LEU A 164 -23.52 44.54 -6.76
N THR A 165 -24.81 44.25 -6.90
CA THR A 165 -25.77 43.93 -5.84
C THR A 165 -26.12 42.44 -5.72
N ASP A 166 -25.60 41.57 -6.60
CA ASP A 166 -25.87 40.11 -6.56
C ASP A 166 -25.05 39.33 -5.52
N TRP A 167 -24.45 40.02 -4.54
CA TRP A 167 -23.77 39.32 -3.45
C TRP A 167 -24.80 38.79 -2.44
N PRO A 168 -24.80 37.49 -2.10
CA PRO A 168 -25.73 36.96 -1.11
C PRO A 168 -25.47 37.63 0.25
N PRO A 169 -26.52 37.96 1.03
CA PRO A 169 -26.33 38.56 2.34
C PRO A 169 -25.55 37.61 3.25
N ALA A 170 -24.60 38.15 4.02
CA ALA A 170 -23.87 37.38 5.02
C ALA A 170 -24.87 36.87 6.07
N GLU A 171 -25.02 35.55 6.16
CA GLU A 171 -25.84 34.94 7.21
C GLU A 171 -25.26 35.29 8.59
N PRO A 172 -26.11 35.57 9.61
CA PRO A 172 -25.64 35.86 10.94
C PRO A 172 -24.94 34.64 11.52
N ALA A 173 -23.69 34.83 11.97
CA ALA A 173 -22.85 33.80 12.56
C ALA A 173 -23.62 32.97 13.59
N GLU A 174 -23.76 31.68 13.31
CA GLU A 174 -24.32 30.69 14.21
C GLU A 174 -23.44 30.64 15.47
N ARG A 175 -23.98 31.19 16.55
CA ARG A 175 -23.34 31.29 17.86
C ARG A 175 -23.33 29.91 18.52
N ASP A 176 -22.41 29.02 18.15
CA ASP A 176 -21.88 27.98 19.06
C ASP A 176 -20.73 27.12 18.49
N THR A 177 -19.79 27.73 17.77
CA THR A 177 -18.50 27.09 17.51
C THR A 177 -17.39 27.94 18.09
N THR A 178 -16.79 27.45 19.18
CA THR A 178 -15.52 27.98 19.70
C THR A 178 -14.48 27.84 18.58
N PRO A 179 -13.82 28.92 18.13
CA PRO A 179 -12.77 28.81 17.12
C PRO A 179 -11.64 27.93 17.67
N PRO A 180 -11.04 27.03 16.87
CA PRO A 180 -9.85 26.31 17.30
C PRO A 180 -8.74 27.34 17.54
N THR A 181 -8.38 27.55 18.80
CA THR A 181 -7.29 28.43 19.17
C THR A 181 -5.98 27.80 18.71
N LEU A 182 -5.29 28.47 17.78
CA LEU A 182 -3.87 28.24 17.51
C LEU A 182 -3.15 28.34 18.86
N GLY A 183 -2.55 27.24 19.30
CA GLY A 183 -2.05 27.01 20.67
C GLY A 183 -1.02 28.01 21.16
N TYR A 184 -1.48 29.19 21.55
CA TYR A 184 -0.72 30.19 22.29
C TYR A 184 -1.31 30.27 23.70
N PRO A 185 -0.52 30.08 24.77
CA PRO A 185 -1.01 30.28 26.12
C PRO A 185 -1.41 31.74 26.31
N ALA A 186 -2.64 31.96 26.76
CA ALA A 186 -3.18 33.27 27.07
C ALA A 186 -2.68 33.71 28.45
N ASP A 187 -1.49 34.32 28.51
CA ASP A 187 -1.06 35.08 29.69
C ASP A 187 -1.61 36.52 29.60
N PRO A 188 -2.31 37.02 30.64
CA PRO A 188 -2.81 38.38 30.68
C PRO A 188 -1.75 39.28 31.33
N THR A 189 -0.79 39.76 30.54
CA THR A 189 0.12 40.84 30.96
C THR A 189 -0.06 42.06 30.05
N PRO A 190 -0.33 43.26 30.61
CA PRO A 190 -0.58 44.46 29.80
C PRO A 190 0.67 44.82 29.00
N THR A 191 0.58 44.79 27.67
CA THR A 191 1.71 45.18 26.82
C THR A 191 1.73 46.70 26.67
N ASP A 192 2.81 47.31 27.15
CA ASP A 192 3.21 48.70 26.87
C ASP A 192 3.08 49.03 25.37
N PRO A 193 2.71 50.27 25.00
CA PRO A 193 2.50 50.64 23.61
C PRO A 193 3.81 50.61 22.82
N LEU A 194 3.92 49.65 21.89
CA LEU A 194 5.03 49.56 20.95
C LEU A 194 5.04 50.78 19.99
N PRO A 195 6.23 51.32 19.65
CA PRO A 195 6.36 52.57 18.91
C PRO A 195 5.85 52.45 17.47
N ARG A 196 4.99 53.41 17.04
CA ARG A 196 4.61 53.62 15.64
C ARG A 196 5.86 53.82 14.78
N ARG A 197 6.21 52.84 13.94
CA ARG A 197 7.13 53.05 12.82
C ARG A 197 6.35 53.37 11.56
N VAL A 198 6.66 54.55 11.05
CA VAL A 198 6.23 55.16 9.79
C VAL A 198 7.18 54.64 8.70
N GLY A 199 6.64 54.15 7.58
CA GLY A 199 7.36 53.96 6.31
C GLY A 199 8.46 52.89 6.28
N GLY A 200 8.31 51.89 5.43
CA GLY A 200 9.40 50.98 5.07
C GLY A 200 8.87 49.75 4.37
N GLU A 201 9.30 49.57 3.12
CA GLU A 201 8.90 48.48 2.24
C GLU A 201 8.93 47.11 2.92
N SER A 202 7.88 46.32 2.71
CA SER A 202 7.89 44.92 3.09
C SER A 202 8.88 44.16 2.20
N PRO A 203 9.66 43.21 2.72
CA PRO A 203 10.59 42.42 1.91
C PRO A 203 9.90 41.45 0.93
N TRP A 204 8.56 41.47 0.87
CA TRP A 204 7.74 40.57 0.04
C TRP A 204 6.81 41.33 -0.92
N SER A 205 6.97 42.65 -1.05
CA SER A 205 6.20 43.44 -2.02
C SER A 205 6.90 43.50 -3.38
N ALA A 206 6.43 42.63 -4.28
CA ALA A 206 6.56 42.61 -5.73
C ALA A 206 7.98 42.42 -6.35
N PRO A 207 8.10 41.59 -7.41
CA PRO A 207 9.34 41.50 -8.17
C PRO A 207 9.58 42.79 -8.96
N PRO A 208 10.81 43.33 -8.99
CA PRO A 208 11.10 44.54 -9.75
C PRO A 208 10.91 44.28 -11.25
N ARG A 209 10.01 45.07 -11.87
CA ARG A 209 9.91 45.15 -13.34
C ARG A 209 11.26 45.65 -13.87
N GLY A 210 11.89 44.83 -14.71
CA GLY A 210 13.21 45.11 -15.28
C GLY A 210 13.27 46.48 -15.93
N GLN A 211 14.24 47.30 -15.50
CA GLN A 211 14.71 48.45 -16.25
C GLN A 211 15.61 47.98 -17.43
N PRO A 212 15.64 48.74 -18.53
CA PRO A 212 16.24 48.30 -19.78
C PRO A 212 17.77 48.18 -19.70
N ARG A 213 18.28 47.13 -20.34
CA ARG A 213 19.70 46.75 -20.47
C ARG A 213 20.55 47.86 -21.11
N PRO A 214 21.62 48.33 -20.45
CA PRO A 214 22.72 49.01 -21.10
C PRO A 214 23.75 47.98 -21.60
N GLU A 215 24.31 48.26 -22.76
CA GLU A 215 25.14 47.39 -23.58
C GLU A 215 26.53 47.12 -22.96
N ASP A 216 27.00 45.87 -23.09
CA ASP A 216 28.35 45.44 -22.71
C ASP A 216 29.39 46.15 -23.55
N THR A 217 30.37 46.79 -22.90
CA THR A 217 31.64 47.15 -23.51
C THR A 217 32.78 46.58 -22.67
N THR A 218 33.68 45.91 -23.40
CA THR A 218 35.08 45.55 -23.09
C THR A 218 35.40 44.30 -22.26
N GLU A 219 35.74 43.25 -23.03
CA GLU A 219 36.73 42.22 -22.75
C GLU A 219 38.09 42.79 -22.30
N ILE A 220 38.69 42.20 -21.26
CA ILE A 220 40.14 42.19 -20.96
C ILE A 220 40.39 40.83 -20.27
N ARG A 221 40.95 39.84 -20.98
CA ARG A 221 42.39 39.46 -21.06
C ARG A 221 42.99 38.98 -19.75
#